data_AF-A0A7H2PYA3-F1
#
_entry.id   AF-A0A7H2PYA3-F1
#
_cell.length_a   1.000
_cell.length_b   1.000
_cell.length_c   1.000
_cell.angle_alpha   90.00
_cell.angle_beta   90.00
_cell.angle_gamma   90.00
#
_symmetry.space_group_name_H-M   'P 1'
#
loop_
_entity.id
_entity.type
_entity.pdbx_description
1 polymer ?
#
loop_
_entity_poly.entity_id
_entity_poly.type
_entity_poly.pdbx_seq_one_letter_code
_entity_poly.pdbx_strand_id
1 'polypeptide(L)'
;MDWIVKILPLIISLILPFLKNWLDNLKEKKKNSSEKISNDLKNSEEYIEGNKIIISQLTKDRIAKKLFDNEEINHDEMEFFLKYRDADFWVKKYLKIKYRVVVVRDEAGNITGFQSNYTLLKKVSGILMYIFSMVVFALPYLFFKQYSIEIQKTIEAQVYLITAEIVLFPIFFLFIGVIILIENGKNRDGADFVEYFKENARLI
;
A
#
# COMPACT_ATOMS: atom_id res chain seq x y z
N MET A 1 35.30 17.06 4.33
CA MET A 1 35.13 15.65 4.76
C MET A 1 34.54 15.52 6.16
N ASP A 2 34.78 16.47 7.07
CA ASP A 2 34.34 16.40 8.48
C ASP A 2 32.83 16.31 8.73
N TRP A 3 32.00 16.83 7.84
CA TRP A 3 30.54 16.82 8.01
C TRP A 3 29.95 15.41 7.86
N ILE A 4 30.55 14.56 7.01
CA ILE A 4 30.11 13.17 6.81
C ILE A 4 30.33 12.34 8.07
N VAL A 5 31.51 12.50 8.70
CA VAL A 5 31.86 11.79 9.94
C VAL A 5 30.98 12.21 11.13
N LYS A 6 30.47 13.45 11.12
CA LYS A 6 29.55 13.93 12.16
C LYS A 6 28.11 13.46 11.96
N ILE A 7 27.67 13.25 10.72
CA ILE A 7 26.29 12.85 10.40
C ILE A 7 26.12 11.32 10.41
N LEU A 8 27.16 10.57 10.06
CA LEU A 8 27.13 9.10 9.97
C LEU A 8 26.68 8.41 11.28
N PRO A 9 27.14 8.79 12.49
CA PRO A 9 26.70 8.17 13.74
C PRO A 9 25.21 8.43 14.01
N LEU A 10 24.71 9.60 13.60
CA LEU A 10 23.32 10.00 13.78
C LEU A 10 22.40 9.16 12.88
N ILE A 11 22.80 8.95 11.62
CA ILE A 11 22.12 8.05 10.68
C ILE A 11 22.12 6.60 11.19
N ILE A 12 23.27 6.09 11.65
CA ILE A 12 23.38 4.71 12.16
C ILE A 12 22.50 4.50 13.40
N SER A 13 22.48 5.48 14.32
CA SER A 13 21.63 5.43 15.52
C SER A 13 20.14 5.38 15.20
N LEU A 14 19.74 6.03 14.10
CA LEU A 14 18.35 6.04 13.63
C LEU A 14 17.96 4.69 12.97
N ILE A 15 18.90 4.03 12.29
CA ILE A 15 18.62 2.81 11.48
C ILE A 15 18.66 1.52 12.31
N LEU A 16 19.54 1.42 13.32
CA LEU A 16 19.69 0.20 14.15
C LEU A 16 18.38 -0.32 14.77
N PRO A 17 17.51 0.54 15.35
CA PRO A 17 16.24 0.10 15.92
C PRO A 17 15.31 -0.54 14.88
N PHE A 18 15.28 0.01 13.65
CA PHE A 18 14.48 -0.55 12.55
C PHE A 18 15.00 -1.91 12.10
N LEU A 19 16.33 -2.08 12.03
CA LEU A 19 16.95 -3.36 11.68
C LEU A 19 16.66 -4.46 12.71
N LYS A 20 16.72 -4.13 14.01
CA LYS A 20 16.39 -5.08 15.07
C LYS A 20 14.93 -5.52 15.00
N ASN A 21 14.01 -4.55 14.86
CA ASN A 21 12.58 -4.82 14.77
C ASN A 21 12.23 -5.66 13.53
N TRP A 22 12.92 -5.41 12.41
CA TRP A 22 12.78 -6.22 11.20
C TRP A 22 13.25 -7.67 11.39
N LEU A 23 14.37 -7.87 12.10
CA LEU A 23 14.91 -9.21 12.38
C LEU A 23 14.02 -10.01 13.35
N ASP A 24 13.42 -9.34 14.34
CA ASP A 24 12.51 -9.97 15.29
C ASP A 24 11.21 -10.42 14.60
N ASN A 25 10.64 -9.60 13.71
CA ASN A 25 9.49 -9.97 12.85
C ASN A 25 9.77 -11.18 11.93
N LEU A 26 11.02 -11.36 11.48
CA LEU A 26 11.41 -12.53 10.68
C LEU A 26 11.48 -13.82 11.49
N LYS A 27 11.84 -13.74 12.78
CA LYS A 27 11.93 -14.90 13.67
C LYS A 27 10.54 -15.40 14.10
N GLU A 28 9.61 -14.49 14.35
CA GLU A 28 8.24 -14.82 14.76
C GLU A 28 7.50 -15.61 13.66
N LYS A 29 7.78 -15.31 12.39
CA LYS A 29 7.17 -15.94 11.23
C LYS A 29 7.55 -17.42 10.99
N LYS A 30 8.58 -17.93 11.69
CA LYS A 30 9.14 -19.28 11.46
C LYS A 30 8.56 -20.35 12.38
N LYS A 31 7.74 -20.00 13.37
CA LYS A 31 7.23 -20.95 14.37
C LYS A 31 5.80 -21.41 14.03
N ASN A 32 5.64 -22.73 13.96
CA ASN A 32 4.39 -23.51 14.02
C ASN A 32 3.59 -23.75 12.72
N SER A 33 4.09 -24.67 11.88
CA SER A 33 3.32 -25.28 10.78
C SER A 33 2.28 -26.31 11.26
N SER A 34 2.49 -26.98 12.39
CA SER A 34 1.58 -28.06 12.86
C SER A 34 0.39 -27.53 13.65
N GLU A 35 0.59 -26.53 14.53
CA GLU A 35 -0.54 -25.87 15.22
C GLU A 35 -1.43 -25.13 14.22
N LYS A 36 -0.82 -24.55 13.18
CA LYS A 36 -1.55 -23.86 12.12
C LYS A 36 -2.57 -24.76 11.44
N ILE A 37 -2.17 -25.96 11.02
CA ILE A 37 -3.09 -26.93 10.38
C ILE A 37 -4.23 -27.33 11.34
N SER A 38 -3.93 -27.55 12.62
CA SER A 38 -4.97 -27.89 13.61
C SER A 38 -5.94 -26.74 13.88
N ASN A 39 -5.46 -25.50 13.83
CA ASN A 39 -6.29 -24.31 13.98
C ASN A 39 -7.13 -24.06 12.73
N ASP A 40 -6.57 -24.27 11.52
CA ASP A 40 -7.28 -24.13 10.25
C ASP A 40 -8.47 -25.11 10.20
N LEU A 41 -8.29 -26.37 10.63
CA LEU A 41 -9.36 -27.36 10.72
C LEU A 41 -10.47 -26.93 11.70
N LYS A 42 -10.11 -26.51 12.92
CA LYS A 42 -11.09 -26.00 13.90
C LYS A 42 -11.86 -24.79 13.38
N ASN A 43 -11.18 -23.85 12.71
CA ASN A 43 -11.81 -22.67 12.13
C ASN A 43 -12.79 -23.06 11.01
N SER A 44 -12.47 -24.09 10.23
CA SER A 44 -13.38 -24.61 9.20
C SER A 44 -14.63 -25.27 9.79
N GLU A 45 -14.51 -25.99 10.91
CA GLU A 45 -15.63 -26.58 11.63
C GLU A 45 -16.53 -25.48 12.24
N GLU A 46 -15.94 -24.47 12.89
CA GLU A 46 -16.67 -23.31 13.42
C GLU A 46 -17.45 -22.57 12.31
N TYR A 47 -16.90 -22.48 11.10
CA TYR A 47 -17.61 -21.90 9.95
C TYR A 47 -18.83 -22.74 9.53
N ILE A 48 -18.66 -24.07 9.40
CA ILE A 48 -19.75 -24.98 9.01
C ILE A 48 -20.89 -24.93 10.02
N GLU A 49 -20.58 -24.85 11.32
CA GLU A 49 -21.58 -24.72 12.38
C GLU A 49 -22.23 -23.34 12.40
N GLY A 50 -21.43 -22.27 12.29
CA GLY A 50 -21.90 -20.89 12.29
C GLY A 50 -22.81 -20.57 11.10
N ASN A 51 -22.63 -21.22 9.95
CA ASN A 51 -23.47 -21.00 8.77
C ASN A 51 -24.82 -21.75 8.84
N LYS A 52 -24.96 -22.74 9.75
CA LYS A 52 -26.22 -23.47 9.99
C LYS A 52 -27.14 -22.75 10.98
N ILE A 53 -26.60 -21.84 11.79
CA ILE A 53 -27.32 -21.16 12.88
C ILE A 53 -27.52 -19.68 12.50
N ILE A 54 -28.67 -19.11 12.86
CA ILE A 54 -28.91 -17.67 12.70
C ILE A 54 -28.09 -16.92 13.77
N ILE A 55 -26.88 -16.53 13.41
CA ILE A 55 -25.96 -15.73 14.24
C ILE A 55 -25.83 -14.30 13.73
N SER A 56 -25.43 -13.38 14.63
CA SER A 56 -25.25 -11.97 14.30
C SER A 56 -24.12 -11.74 13.28
N GLN A 57 -24.23 -10.66 12.49
CA GLN A 57 -23.22 -10.29 11.49
C GLN A 57 -21.82 -10.08 12.11
N LEU A 58 -21.76 -9.56 13.34
CA LEU A 58 -20.50 -9.39 14.06
C LEU A 58 -19.81 -10.74 14.36
N THR A 59 -20.58 -11.76 14.72
CA THR A 59 -20.06 -13.12 14.95
C THR A 59 -19.60 -13.75 13.64
N LYS A 60 -20.36 -13.54 12.56
CA LYS A 60 -19.99 -13.94 11.21
C LYS A 60 -18.68 -13.32 10.73
N ASP A 61 -18.49 -12.02 10.97
CA ASP A 61 -17.23 -11.32 10.66
C ASP A 61 -16.06 -11.86 11.48
N ARG A 62 -16.28 -12.21 12.77
CA ARG A 62 -15.23 -12.84 13.59
C ARG A 62 -14.81 -14.20 13.05
N ILE A 63 -15.76 -15.00 12.57
CA ILE A 63 -15.48 -16.30 11.93
C ILE A 63 -14.66 -16.08 10.65
N ALA A 64 -15.03 -15.12 9.82
CA ALA A 64 -14.28 -14.80 8.60
C ALA A 64 -12.83 -14.38 8.88
N LYS A 65 -12.63 -13.56 9.92
CA LYS A 65 -11.29 -13.13 10.34
C LYS A 65 -10.44 -14.29 10.83
N LYS A 66 -11.03 -15.23 11.57
CA LYS A 66 -10.34 -16.45 12.02
C LYS A 66 -9.98 -17.36 10.84
N LEU A 67 -10.92 -17.56 9.91
CA LEU A 67 -10.76 -18.50 8.80
C LEU A 67 -9.57 -18.15 7.90
N PHE A 68 -9.38 -16.86 7.59
CA PHE A 68 -8.28 -16.39 6.76
C PHE A 68 -7.10 -15.79 7.54
N ASP A 69 -7.12 -15.89 8.87
CA ASP A 69 -6.10 -15.33 9.76
C ASP A 69 -5.81 -13.84 9.44
N ASN A 70 -6.89 -13.06 9.28
CA ASN A 70 -6.77 -11.65 8.90
C ASN A 70 -7.91 -10.79 9.44
N GLU A 71 -7.59 -9.67 10.09
CA GLU A 71 -8.60 -8.81 10.73
C GLU A 71 -9.39 -7.92 9.76
N GLU A 72 -8.92 -7.77 8.52
CA GLU A 72 -9.48 -6.86 7.54
C GLU A 72 -10.54 -7.52 6.65
N ILE A 73 -10.70 -8.85 6.65
CA ILE A 73 -11.74 -9.53 5.85
C ILE A 73 -13.10 -9.53 6.57
N ASN A 74 -14.16 -9.36 5.78
CA ASN A 74 -15.55 -9.39 6.25
C ASN A 74 -16.23 -10.70 5.83
N HIS A 75 -17.37 -11.04 6.46
CA HIS A 75 -18.12 -12.25 6.13
C HIS A 75 -18.56 -12.31 4.66
N ASP A 76 -19.13 -11.23 4.13
CA ASP A 76 -19.60 -11.17 2.73
C ASP A 76 -18.45 -11.42 1.74
N GLU A 77 -17.25 -10.91 2.05
CA GLU A 77 -16.04 -11.08 1.23
C GLU A 77 -15.54 -12.52 1.30
N MET A 78 -15.51 -13.10 2.51
CA MET A 78 -15.21 -14.53 2.68
C MET A 78 -16.18 -15.39 1.86
N GLU A 79 -17.48 -15.18 1.99
CA GLU A 79 -18.50 -15.96 1.29
C GLU A 79 -18.35 -15.86 -0.23
N PHE A 80 -17.96 -14.69 -0.74
CA PHE A 80 -17.62 -14.52 -2.14
C PHE A 80 -16.38 -15.34 -2.55
N PHE A 81 -15.28 -15.25 -1.81
CA PHE A 81 -14.04 -15.94 -2.15
C PHE A 81 -14.12 -17.46 -2.01
N LEU A 82 -14.93 -17.97 -1.07
CA LEU A 82 -15.15 -19.41 -0.88
C LEU A 82 -15.80 -20.08 -2.10
N LYS A 83 -16.41 -19.33 -3.02
CA LYS A 83 -16.95 -19.86 -4.29
C LYS A 83 -15.86 -20.23 -5.30
N TYR A 84 -14.64 -19.75 -5.11
CA TYR A 84 -13.54 -19.90 -6.05
C TYR A 84 -12.49 -20.89 -5.57
N ARG A 85 -11.88 -21.61 -6.50
CA ARG A 85 -10.71 -22.42 -6.25
C ARG A 85 -9.57 -21.54 -5.75
N ASP A 86 -8.85 -22.04 -4.75
CA ASP A 86 -7.73 -21.34 -4.09
C ASP A 86 -8.16 -20.04 -3.38
N ALA A 87 -9.28 -20.08 -2.63
CA ALA A 87 -9.81 -18.93 -1.87
C ALA A 87 -8.74 -18.20 -1.04
N ASP A 88 -7.87 -18.93 -0.33
CA ASP A 88 -6.78 -18.34 0.48
C ASP A 88 -5.82 -17.47 -0.33
N PHE A 89 -5.50 -17.90 -1.55
CA PHE A 89 -4.62 -17.15 -2.44
C PHE A 89 -5.29 -15.85 -2.90
N TRP A 90 -6.56 -15.93 -3.26
CA TRP A 90 -7.34 -14.77 -3.72
C TRP A 90 -7.57 -13.76 -2.61
N VAL A 91 -7.94 -14.22 -1.41
CA VAL A 91 -8.08 -13.36 -0.23
C VAL A 91 -6.77 -12.64 0.09
N LYS A 92 -5.65 -13.38 0.12
CA LYS A 92 -4.33 -12.78 0.41
C LYS A 92 -3.92 -11.73 -0.62
N LYS A 93 -4.26 -11.93 -1.90
CA LYS A 93 -4.02 -10.91 -2.94
C LYS A 93 -4.96 -9.72 -2.80
N TYR A 94 -6.25 -9.98 -2.59
CA TYR A 94 -7.28 -8.97 -2.44
C TYR A 94 -7.00 -8.02 -1.28
N LEU A 95 -6.67 -8.55 -0.09
CA LEU A 95 -6.46 -7.74 1.11
C LEU A 95 -5.34 -6.69 0.94
N LYS A 96 -4.29 -7.00 0.16
CA LYS A 96 -3.22 -6.04 -0.15
C LYS A 96 -3.71 -4.82 -0.92
N ILE A 97 -4.79 -4.97 -1.69
CA ILE A 97 -5.32 -3.95 -2.60
C ILE A 97 -6.78 -3.59 -2.28
N LYS A 98 -7.32 -4.01 -1.12
CA LYS A 98 -8.73 -3.89 -0.74
C LYS A 98 -9.24 -2.45 -0.88
N TYR A 99 -8.47 -1.48 -0.41
CA TYR A 99 -8.82 -0.05 -0.49
C TYR A 99 -8.74 0.56 -1.90
N ARG A 100 -8.24 -0.20 -2.89
CA ARG A 100 -8.02 0.26 -4.27
C ARG A 100 -8.99 -0.36 -5.27
N VAL A 101 -9.79 -1.31 -4.80
CA VAL A 101 -10.78 -2.02 -5.60
C VAL A 101 -12.17 -1.73 -5.05
N VAL A 102 -13.10 -1.50 -5.97
CA VAL A 102 -14.52 -1.32 -5.66
C VAL A 102 -15.18 -2.68 -5.74
N VAL A 103 -15.87 -3.05 -4.66
CA VAL A 103 -16.69 -4.26 -4.61
C VAL A 103 -17.99 -4.00 -5.36
N VAL A 104 -18.29 -4.82 -6.36
CA VAL A 104 -19.54 -4.75 -7.13
C VAL A 104 -20.57 -5.65 -6.45
N ARG A 105 -21.75 -5.10 -6.16
CA ARG A 105 -22.85 -5.82 -5.51
C ARG A 105 -24.06 -5.92 -6.44
N ASP A 106 -24.82 -7.01 -6.33
CA ASP A 106 -26.12 -7.17 -6.99
C ASP A 106 -27.25 -6.43 -6.23
N GLU A 107 -28.47 -6.48 -6.78
CA GLU A 107 -29.67 -5.91 -6.17
C GLU A 107 -30.03 -6.56 -4.82
N ALA A 108 -29.57 -7.79 -4.59
CA ALA A 108 -29.74 -8.52 -3.33
C ALA A 108 -28.64 -8.20 -2.31
N GLY A 109 -27.64 -7.37 -2.67
CA GLY A 109 -26.54 -6.95 -1.81
C GLY A 109 -25.34 -7.91 -1.78
N ASN A 110 -25.37 -9.00 -2.57
CA ASN A 110 -24.28 -9.96 -2.67
C ASN A 110 -23.15 -9.44 -3.54
N ILE A 111 -21.92 -9.80 -3.19
CA ILE A 111 -20.75 -9.47 -4.00
C ILE A 111 -20.78 -10.32 -5.28
N THR A 112 -20.74 -9.65 -6.45
CA THR A 112 -20.69 -10.30 -7.77
C THR A 112 -19.32 -10.22 -8.41
N GLY A 113 -18.48 -9.29 -7.95
CA GLY A 113 -17.11 -9.19 -8.41
C GLY A 113 -16.45 -7.89 -7.99
N PHE A 114 -15.42 -7.54 -8.74
CA PHE A 114 -14.56 -6.41 -8.45
C PHE A 114 -14.42 -5.49 -9.66
N GLN A 115 -14.34 -4.20 -9.38
CA GLN A 115 -14.03 -3.17 -10.37
C GLN A 115 -12.85 -2.33 -9.89
N SER A 116 -11.94 -2.01 -10.79
CA SER A 116 -10.85 -1.10 -10.46
C SER A 116 -11.38 0.33 -10.33
N ASN A 117 -10.96 1.04 -9.28
CA ASN A 117 -11.18 2.48 -9.16
C ASN A 117 -10.23 3.30 -10.08
N TYR A 118 -9.35 2.60 -10.79
CA TYR A 118 -8.35 3.19 -11.67
C TYR A 118 -8.96 3.49 -13.05
N THR A 119 -9.36 4.75 -13.23
CA THR A 119 -9.87 5.25 -14.51
C THR A 119 -8.73 5.79 -15.38
N LEU A 120 -8.92 5.79 -16.71
CA LEU A 120 -7.97 6.38 -17.66
C LEU A 120 -7.68 7.85 -17.33
N LEU A 121 -8.69 8.59 -16.88
CA LEU A 121 -8.53 9.99 -16.48
C LEU A 121 -7.56 10.13 -15.29
N LYS A 122 -7.71 9.29 -14.26
CA LYS A 122 -6.79 9.28 -13.10
C LYS A 122 -5.37 8.88 -13.48
N LYS A 123 -5.23 7.94 -14.42
CA LYS A 123 -3.94 7.53 -14.97
C LYS A 123 -3.23 8.69 -15.66
N VAL A 124 -3.92 9.36 -16.58
CA VAL A 124 -3.35 10.49 -17.34
C VAL A 124 -3.03 11.66 -16.41
N SER A 125 -3.95 12.02 -15.49
CA SER A 125 -3.70 13.09 -14.53
C SER A 125 -2.50 12.79 -13.63
N GLY A 126 -2.35 11.55 -13.17
CA GLY A 126 -1.20 11.12 -12.37
C GLY A 126 0.12 11.26 -13.10
N ILE A 127 0.17 10.89 -14.38
CA ILE A 127 1.38 11.04 -15.22
C ILE A 127 1.70 12.52 -15.45
N LEU A 128 0.71 13.35 -15.77
CA LEU A 128 0.91 14.78 -15.97
C LEU A 128 1.45 15.47 -14.71
N MET A 129 0.88 15.17 -13.54
CA MET A 129 1.34 15.72 -12.27
C MET A 129 2.75 15.26 -11.90
N TYR A 130 3.09 14.01 -12.23
CA TYR A 130 4.45 13.51 -12.07
C TYR A 130 5.46 14.27 -12.95
N ILE A 131 5.15 14.41 -14.24
CA ILE A 131 6.01 15.14 -15.19
C ILE A 131 6.18 16.59 -14.73
N PHE A 132 5.09 17.26 -14.38
CA PHE A 132 5.13 18.63 -13.86
C PHE A 132 6.05 18.73 -12.63
N SER A 133 5.91 17.82 -11.67
CA SER A 133 6.72 17.83 -10.44
C SER A 133 8.21 17.60 -10.73
N MET A 134 8.52 16.67 -11.63
CA MET A 134 9.92 16.40 -12.02
C MET A 134 10.55 17.55 -12.80
N VAL A 135 9.77 18.24 -13.64
CA VAL A 135 10.24 19.45 -14.32
C VAL A 135 10.58 20.55 -13.31
N VAL A 136 9.71 20.81 -12.33
CA VAL A 136 9.95 21.81 -11.28
C VAL A 136 11.18 21.45 -10.45
N PHE A 137 11.33 20.19 -10.06
CA PHE A 137 12.54 19.69 -9.38
C PHE A 137 13.81 19.87 -10.22
N ALA A 138 13.73 19.72 -11.54
CA ALA A 138 14.87 19.83 -12.44
C ALA A 138 15.27 21.28 -12.77
N LEU A 139 14.40 22.27 -12.54
CA LEU A 139 14.67 23.68 -12.85
C LEU A 139 16.00 24.23 -12.29
N PRO A 140 16.36 24.00 -11.01
CA PRO A 140 17.66 24.43 -10.47
C PRO A 140 18.86 23.87 -11.24
N TYR A 141 18.73 22.66 -11.77
CA TYR A 141 19.80 22.00 -12.52
C TYR A 141 19.87 22.53 -13.96
N LEU A 142 18.71 22.77 -14.59
CA LEU A 142 18.63 23.34 -15.94
C LEU A 142 19.16 24.78 -15.98
N PHE A 143 18.89 25.57 -14.94
CA PHE A 143 19.28 26.97 -14.84
C PHE A 143 20.35 27.21 -13.77
N PHE A 144 21.26 26.25 -13.57
CA PHE A 144 22.23 26.24 -12.47
C PHE A 144 22.98 27.56 -12.29
N LYS A 145 23.45 28.17 -13.39
CA LYS A 145 24.17 29.45 -13.34
C LYS A 145 23.30 30.55 -12.71
N GLN A 146 22.11 30.78 -13.25
CA GLN A 146 21.20 31.81 -12.74
C GLN A 146 20.78 31.51 -11.31
N TYR A 147 20.46 30.25 -11.03
CA TYR A 147 20.01 29.80 -9.73
C TYR A 147 21.10 29.99 -8.65
N SER A 148 22.37 29.70 -8.97
CA SER A 148 23.50 29.93 -8.05
C SER A 148 23.70 31.42 -7.71
N ILE A 149 23.50 32.31 -8.68
CA ILE A 149 23.60 33.76 -8.50
C ILE A 149 22.51 34.24 -7.54
N GLU A 150 21.27 33.78 -7.71
CA GLU A 150 20.17 34.16 -6.82
C GLU A 150 20.39 33.63 -5.39
N ILE A 151 20.90 32.41 -5.22
CA ILE A 151 21.29 31.89 -3.91
C ILE A 151 22.36 32.79 -3.27
N GLN A 152 23.43 33.14 -3.99
CA GLN A 152 24.49 34.00 -3.47
C GLN A 152 23.96 35.37 -3.05
N LYS A 153 23.12 36.01 -3.87
CA LYS A 153 22.47 37.29 -3.53
C LYS A 153 21.68 37.20 -2.22
N THR A 154 20.91 36.13 -2.02
CA THR A 154 20.12 35.97 -0.80
C THR A 154 20.98 35.73 0.44
N ILE A 155 22.11 35.03 0.29
CA ILE A 155 23.09 34.82 1.36
C ILE A 155 23.78 36.14 1.72
N GLU A 156 24.24 36.90 0.72
CA GLU A 156 24.90 38.20 0.92
C GLU A 156 23.95 39.22 1.58
N ALA A 157 22.68 39.21 1.19
CA ALA A 157 21.63 40.01 1.82
C ALA A 157 21.20 39.49 3.21
N GLN A 158 21.78 38.39 3.69
CA GLN A 158 21.48 37.74 4.97
C GLN A 158 20.00 37.29 5.11
N VAL A 159 19.32 37.04 3.99
CA VAL A 159 17.92 36.60 3.97
C VAL A 159 17.84 35.08 3.88
N TYR A 160 18.29 34.41 4.95
CA TYR A 160 18.43 32.94 5.00
C TYR A 160 17.12 32.17 4.80
N LEU A 161 15.97 32.77 5.14
CA LEU A 161 14.67 32.15 4.93
C LEU A 161 14.41 31.91 3.43
N ILE A 162 14.67 32.93 2.59
CA ILE A 162 14.49 32.83 1.15
C ILE A 162 15.52 31.84 0.57
N THR A 163 16.77 31.86 1.06
CA THR A 163 17.78 30.87 0.65
C THR A 163 17.31 29.45 0.92
N ALA A 164 16.75 29.18 2.11
CA ALA A 164 16.22 27.87 2.47
C ALA A 164 15.04 27.48 1.59
N GLU A 165 14.10 28.40 1.32
CA GLU A 165 12.96 28.16 0.45
C GLU A 165 13.40 27.81 -0.98
N ILE A 166 14.32 28.60 -1.55
CA ILE A 166 14.87 28.35 -2.89
C ILE A 166 15.43 26.93 -2.99
N VAL A 167 16.19 26.47 -1.99
CA VAL A 167 16.83 25.15 -1.98
C VAL A 167 15.85 24.01 -1.67
N LEU A 168 14.93 24.20 -0.72
CA LEU A 168 14.00 23.15 -0.29
C LEU A 168 12.84 22.95 -1.26
N PHE A 169 12.40 24.00 -1.95
CA PHE A 169 11.24 23.95 -2.83
C PHE A 169 11.38 22.90 -3.96
N PRO A 170 12.49 22.83 -4.71
CA PRO A 170 12.70 21.76 -5.69
C PRO A 170 12.68 20.35 -5.06
N ILE A 171 13.31 20.19 -3.89
CA ILE A 171 13.37 18.91 -3.17
C ILE A 171 11.96 18.46 -2.75
N PHE A 172 11.12 19.40 -2.32
CA PHE A 172 9.72 19.12 -2.02
C PHE A 172 8.95 18.59 -3.24
N PHE A 173 9.18 19.16 -4.43
CA PHE A 173 8.60 18.65 -5.67
C PHE A 173 9.12 17.25 -6.07
N LEU A 174 10.37 16.92 -5.75
CA LEU A 174 10.85 15.54 -5.89
C LEU A 174 10.04 14.57 -5.02
N PHE A 175 9.80 14.92 -3.76
CA PHE A 175 8.99 14.09 -2.86
C PHE A 175 7.55 13.91 -3.38
N ILE A 176 6.92 14.99 -3.85
CA ILE A 176 5.60 14.92 -4.48
C ILE A 176 5.62 13.97 -5.68
N GLY A 177 6.62 14.09 -6.57
CA GLY A 177 6.77 13.21 -7.73
C GLY A 177 6.88 11.74 -7.34
N VAL A 178 7.69 11.42 -6.32
CA VAL A 178 7.84 10.05 -5.79
C VAL A 178 6.52 9.53 -5.20
N ILE A 179 5.81 10.34 -4.42
CA ILE A 179 4.51 9.94 -3.85
C ILE A 179 3.51 9.63 -4.97
N ILE A 180 3.43 10.48 -6.01
CA ILE A 180 2.55 10.25 -7.16
C ILE A 180 2.89 8.93 -7.87
N LEU A 181 4.18 8.63 -8.03
CA LEU A 181 4.63 7.39 -8.66
C LEU A 181 4.21 6.15 -7.85
N ILE A 182 4.44 6.18 -6.53
CA ILE A 182 4.06 5.11 -5.61
C ILE A 182 2.53 4.90 -5.65
N GLU A 183 1.77 6.00 -5.60
CA GLU A 183 0.32 5.98 -5.59
C GLU A 183 -0.25 5.42 -6.91
N ASN A 184 0.32 5.82 -8.05
CA ASN A 184 -0.03 5.26 -9.36
C ASN A 184 0.30 3.77 -9.44
N GLY A 185 1.43 3.32 -8.88
CA GLY A 185 1.78 1.90 -8.79
C GLY A 185 0.74 1.10 -8.02
N LYS A 186 0.36 1.55 -6.82
CA LYS A 186 -0.67 0.88 -6.01
C LYS A 186 -2.04 0.82 -6.69
N ASN A 187 -2.43 1.88 -7.40
CA ASN A 187 -3.69 1.89 -8.14
C ASN A 187 -3.66 0.93 -9.33
N ARG A 188 -2.50 0.81 -10.00
CA ARG A 188 -2.27 -0.18 -11.05
C ARG A 188 -2.35 -1.59 -10.52
N ASP A 189 -1.72 -1.91 -9.38
CA ASP A 189 -1.78 -3.23 -8.76
C ASP A 189 -3.24 -3.67 -8.50
N GLY A 190 -4.11 -2.73 -8.10
CA GLY A 190 -5.54 -2.98 -7.96
C GLY A 190 -6.24 -3.28 -9.28
N ALA A 191 -5.88 -2.57 -10.37
CA ALA A 191 -6.41 -2.85 -11.70
C ALA A 191 -5.96 -4.22 -12.22
N ASP A 192 -4.66 -4.51 -12.11
CA ASP A 192 -4.04 -5.77 -12.51
C ASP A 192 -4.63 -6.93 -11.71
N PHE A 193 -4.94 -6.74 -10.41
CA PHE A 193 -5.67 -7.73 -9.62
C PHE A 193 -7.06 -8.04 -10.20
N VAL A 194 -7.85 -7.02 -10.55
CA VAL A 194 -9.21 -7.23 -11.06
C VAL A 194 -9.19 -7.96 -12.39
N GLU A 195 -8.27 -7.62 -13.28
CA GLU A 195 -8.07 -8.30 -14.57
C GLU A 195 -7.63 -9.75 -14.34
N TYR A 196 -6.59 -9.95 -13.54
CA TYR A 196 -6.07 -11.28 -13.22
C TYR A 196 -7.12 -12.18 -12.53
N PHE A 197 -7.93 -11.62 -11.63
CA PHE A 197 -9.03 -12.32 -10.97
C PHE A 197 -10.08 -12.76 -11.98
N LYS A 198 -10.51 -11.88 -12.90
CA LYS A 198 -11.50 -12.22 -13.93
C LYS A 198 -11.02 -13.32 -14.87
N GLU A 199 -9.74 -13.33 -15.22
CA GLU A 199 -9.18 -14.33 -16.15
C GLU A 199 -8.91 -15.69 -15.50
N ASN A 200 -8.50 -15.71 -14.23
CA ASN A 200 -7.94 -16.90 -13.60
C ASN A 200 -8.77 -17.47 -12.46
N ALA A 201 -9.70 -16.71 -11.87
CA ALA A 201 -10.54 -17.22 -10.80
C ALA A 201 -11.57 -18.21 -11.37
N ARG A 202 -11.46 -19.47 -10.96
CA ARG A 202 -12.37 -20.55 -11.37
C ARG A 202 -13.27 -20.90 -10.21
N LEU A 203 -14.56 -21.08 -10.48
CA LEU A 203 -15.51 -21.57 -9.48
C LEU A 203 -15.17 -23.01 -9.09
N ILE A 204 -15.50 -23.38 -7.84
CA ILE A 204 -15.37 -24.75 -7.31
C ILE A 204 -16.43 -25.65 -7.96
#